data_AF-A0A349PKW0-F1
#
_entry.id   AF-A0A349PKW0-F1
#
_cell.length_a   1.000
_cell.length_b   1.000
_cell.length_c   1.000
_cell.angle_alpha   90.00
_cell.angle_beta   90.00
_cell.angle_gamma   90.00
#
_symmetry.space_group_name_H-M   'P 1'
#
loop_
_entity.id
_entity.type
_entity.pdbx_description
1 polymer ?
#
loop_
_entity_poly.entity_id
_entity_poly.type
_entity_poly.pdbx_seq_one_letter_code
_entity_poly.pdbx_strand_id
1 'polypeptide(L)'
;MVAPLINIFRTKEEAFYFKNSYMNNHYDFSGVHLLPNNAMAYVQVTDTPNGINLEDWTVNIVDLCKETKVDITDYFMVEVLTNARNGEPQFYWSLTNVPFDFGYNMQYLEITQTIGETFYSTPFLLTNEESEKVSQFHYKEKRADTYQSISFKAWYRSTDKKTELTTYYETSTRHTVTKAIKTNVIETYKTDKVSIDSLIQLSDVLESPYLYVNTIRASLFQAIDLPKPKDRENYGQMDINLSFKKGDSLFGLADYNGQDYNGIDYKV
;
A
#
# COMPACT_ATOMS: atom_id res chain seq x y z
N MET A 1 -5.39 -4.23 -12.81
CA MET A 1 -4.56 -4.66 -11.69
C MET A 1 -3.74 -3.46 -11.32
N VAL A 2 -3.88 -2.96 -10.10
CA VAL A 2 -2.98 -1.93 -9.56
C VAL A 2 -1.58 -2.50 -9.59
N ALA A 3 -0.63 -1.76 -10.17
CA ALA A 3 0.76 -2.18 -10.23
C ALA A 3 1.34 -2.26 -8.81
N PRO A 4 2.14 -3.28 -8.49
CA PRO A 4 2.75 -3.39 -7.17
C PRO A 4 3.71 -2.22 -6.89
N LEU A 5 3.65 -1.69 -5.67
CA LEU A 5 4.58 -0.66 -5.20
C LEU A 5 5.93 -1.29 -4.82
N ILE A 6 5.90 -2.52 -4.29
CA ILE A 6 7.07 -3.37 -4.19
C ILE A 6 6.90 -4.52 -5.17
N ASN A 7 7.59 -4.45 -6.32
CA ASN A 7 7.58 -5.52 -7.32
C ASN A 7 8.85 -6.34 -7.25
N ILE A 8 8.82 -7.56 -7.81
CA ILE A 8 9.95 -8.48 -7.90
C ILE A 8 10.38 -8.63 -9.37
N PHE A 9 11.68 -8.53 -9.64
CA PHE A 9 12.29 -8.61 -10.98
C PHE A 9 13.44 -9.61 -11.02
N ARG A 10 13.85 -10.01 -12.23
CA ARG A 10 14.92 -11.01 -12.43
C ARG A 10 16.32 -10.43 -12.29
N THR A 11 16.47 -9.12 -12.53
CA THR A 11 17.77 -8.44 -12.48
C THR A 11 17.72 -7.22 -11.57
N LYS A 12 18.87 -6.88 -10.97
CA LYS A 12 19.00 -5.65 -10.16
C LYS A 12 18.76 -4.41 -11.02
N GLU A 13 19.22 -4.44 -12.26
CA GLU A 13 19.06 -3.36 -13.22
C GLU A 13 17.59 -3.05 -13.48
N GLU A 14 16.74 -4.08 -13.61
CA GLU A 14 15.29 -3.91 -13.74
C GLU A 14 14.64 -3.43 -12.45
N ALA A 15 15.01 -4.03 -11.30
CA ALA A 15 14.45 -3.67 -10.00
C ALA A 15 14.76 -2.23 -9.60
N PHE A 16 15.92 -1.71 -10.00
CA PHE A 16 16.37 -0.36 -9.71
C PHE A 16 16.15 0.57 -10.90
N TYR A 17 15.51 0.10 -11.97
CA TYR A 17 15.27 0.89 -13.16
C TYR A 17 14.28 2.01 -12.84
N PHE A 18 14.77 3.24 -12.97
CA PHE A 18 13.93 4.42 -13.12
C PHE A 18 14.10 4.92 -14.55
N LYS A 19 12.99 5.35 -15.19
CA LYS A 19 13.04 5.79 -16.59
C LYS A 19 14.03 6.94 -16.73
N ASN A 20 15.02 6.74 -17.60
CA ASN A 20 16.00 7.76 -17.95
C ASN A 20 15.26 8.94 -18.62
N SER A 21 15.12 10.04 -17.90
CA SER A 21 14.76 11.34 -18.46
C SER A 21 16.04 12.18 -18.53
N TYR A 22 16.17 13.02 -19.55
CA TYR A 22 17.26 13.99 -19.68
C TYR A 22 17.39 14.95 -18.47
N MET A 23 16.42 14.90 -17.55
CA MET A 23 16.29 15.77 -16.38
C MET A 23 16.40 15.04 -15.04
N ASN A 24 16.29 13.71 -14.97
CA ASN A 24 16.25 12.98 -13.70
C ASN A 24 17.65 12.63 -13.20
N ASN A 25 18.15 13.41 -12.23
CA ASN A 25 19.44 13.15 -11.58
C ASN A 25 19.33 12.55 -10.17
N HIS A 26 18.11 12.35 -9.68
CA HIS A 26 17.82 11.80 -8.37
C HIS A 26 16.49 11.05 -8.49
N TYR A 27 16.39 9.83 -7.95
CA TYR A 27 15.12 9.12 -7.72
C TYR A 27 15.01 8.72 -6.23
N ASP A 28 13.84 8.91 -5.62
CA ASP A 28 13.58 8.66 -4.20
C ASP A 28 12.43 7.65 -4.05
N PHE A 29 12.75 6.50 -3.48
CA PHE A 29 11.80 5.42 -3.18
C PHE A 29 11.28 5.48 -1.73
N SER A 30 11.64 6.52 -0.96
CA SER A 30 11.27 6.67 0.45
C SER A 30 9.77 6.76 0.71
N GLY A 31 8.96 6.91 -0.33
CA GLY A 31 7.50 6.89 -0.22
C GLY A 31 6.95 5.57 0.31
N VAL A 32 7.53 4.43 -0.09
CA VAL A 32 7.18 3.13 0.47
C VAL A 32 7.95 2.91 1.76
N HIS A 33 7.21 2.85 2.87
CA HIS A 33 7.79 2.84 4.20
C HIS A 33 7.10 1.79 5.07
N LEU A 34 7.77 0.66 5.22
CA LEU A 34 7.35 -0.45 6.05
C LEU A 34 7.81 -0.25 7.50
N LEU A 35 7.00 -0.69 8.45
CA LEU A 35 7.29 -0.61 9.87
C LEU A 35 7.81 -1.96 10.38
N PRO A 36 8.91 -1.97 11.16
CA PRO A 36 9.40 -3.19 11.79
C PRO A 36 8.40 -3.70 12.83
N ASN A 37 8.37 -5.02 13.06
CA ASN A 37 7.44 -5.67 13.98
C ASN A 37 5.96 -5.33 13.75
N ASN A 38 5.58 -4.96 12.51
CA ASN A 38 4.18 -4.73 12.20
C ASN A 38 3.44 -6.06 12.07
N ALA A 39 2.42 -6.25 12.93
CA ALA A 39 1.57 -7.43 12.91
C ALA A 39 0.65 -7.48 11.66
N MET A 40 0.35 -6.32 11.07
CA MET A 40 -0.40 -6.26 9.82
C MET A 40 0.53 -6.53 8.64
N ALA A 41 0.31 -7.66 7.99
CA ALA A 41 1.10 -8.07 6.83
C ALA A 41 1.04 -7.05 5.68
N TYR A 42 2.19 -6.78 5.07
CA TYR A 42 2.30 -6.10 3.79
C TYR A 42 2.13 -7.13 2.70
N VAL A 43 1.13 -6.98 1.83
CA VAL A 43 0.80 -7.97 0.80
C VAL A 43 0.89 -7.32 -0.57
N GLN A 44 1.72 -7.85 -1.46
CA GLN A 44 1.84 -7.37 -2.83
C GLN A 44 1.66 -8.55 -3.80
N VAL A 45 1.20 -8.24 -5.02
CA VAL A 45 1.18 -9.21 -6.12
C VAL A 45 2.40 -8.97 -7.00
N THR A 46 3.02 -10.03 -7.52
CA THR A 46 4.07 -9.86 -8.52
C THR A 46 3.48 -9.43 -9.86
N ASP A 47 4.23 -8.59 -10.57
CA ASP A 47 4.00 -8.25 -11.98
C ASP A 47 5.33 -8.37 -12.72
N THR A 48 5.96 -9.56 -12.61
CA THR A 48 7.27 -9.84 -13.18
C THR A 48 7.13 -10.14 -14.68
N PRO A 49 7.89 -9.47 -15.57
CA PRO A 49 7.90 -9.82 -16.99
C PRO A 49 8.23 -11.30 -17.23
N ASN A 50 7.47 -11.96 -18.11
CA ASN A 50 7.55 -13.40 -18.41
C ASN A 50 7.23 -14.33 -17.22
N GLY A 51 6.55 -13.81 -16.20
CA GLY A 51 6.14 -14.60 -15.06
C GLY A 51 7.25 -14.88 -14.05
N ILE A 52 6.81 -15.34 -12.89
CA ILE A 52 7.65 -15.76 -11.79
C ILE A 52 6.98 -16.92 -11.05
N ASN A 53 7.78 -17.90 -10.69
CA ASN A 53 7.44 -18.96 -9.75
C ASN A 53 8.63 -19.12 -8.80
N LEU A 54 8.35 -19.37 -7.52
CA LEU A 54 9.37 -19.61 -6.52
C LEU A 54 9.26 -21.04 -6.01
N GLU A 55 10.40 -21.73 -6.00
CA GLU A 55 10.56 -23.06 -5.40
C GLU A 55 11.82 -23.03 -4.51
N ASP A 56 11.68 -23.48 -3.27
CA ASP A 56 12.76 -23.59 -2.27
C ASP A 56 13.67 -22.34 -2.21
N TRP A 57 13.14 -21.26 -1.65
CA TRP A 57 13.79 -19.94 -1.64
C TRP A 57 14.39 -19.54 -0.28
N THR A 58 15.38 -18.66 -0.33
CA THR A 58 15.91 -17.90 0.79
C THR A 58 15.74 -16.42 0.47
N VAL A 59 15.27 -15.63 1.44
CA VAL A 59 15.04 -14.19 1.27
C VAL A 59 15.94 -13.41 2.19
N ASN A 60 16.71 -12.49 1.62
CA ASN A 60 17.50 -11.52 2.36
C ASN A 60 16.96 -10.12 2.14
N ILE A 61 16.91 -9.32 3.22
CA ILE A 61 16.91 -7.87 3.08
C ILE A 61 18.35 -7.42 2.87
N VAL A 62 18.57 -6.61 1.84
CA VAL A 62 19.89 -6.08 1.49
C VAL A 62 19.88 -4.55 1.56
N ASP A 63 20.82 -3.98 2.30
CA ASP A 63 21.06 -2.53 2.33
C ASP A 63 21.54 -2.07 0.94
N LEU A 64 20.85 -1.09 0.36
CA LEU A 64 21.10 -0.64 -1.01
C LEU A 64 22.51 -0.04 -1.18
N CYS A 65 23.10 0.56 -0.15
CA CYS A 65 24.39 1.24 -0.24
C CYS A 65 25.55 0.38 0.28
N LYS A 66 25.33 -0.39 1.34
CA LYS A 66 26.38 -1.18 2.00
C LYS A 66 26.42 -2.64 1.54
N GLU A 67 25.37 -3.08 0.85
CA GLU A 67 25.17 -4.48 0.43
C GLU A 67 25.21 -5.50 1.60
N THR A 68 24.97 -5.03 2.83
CA THR A 68 24.85 -5.92 3.99
C THR A 68 23.54 -6.68 3.92
N LYS A 69 23.60 -8.00 4.09
CA LYS A 69 22.46 -8.91 3.98
C LYS A 69 22.00 -9.37 5.35
N VAL A 70 20.68 -9.40 5.54
CA VAL A 70 20.01 -9.96 6.72
C VAL A 70 18.98 -10.95 6.23
N ASP A 71 19.08 -12.20 6.68
CA ASP A 71 18.11 -13.24 6.35
C ASP A 71 16.77 -12.93 7.01
N ILE A 72 15.71 -12.96 6.21
CA ILE A 72 14.33 -12.75 6.63
C ILE A 72 13.38 -13.83 6.09
N THR A 73 13.91 -14.99 5.70
CA THR A 73 13.15 -16.06 5.04
C THR A 73 11.88 -16.43 5.83
N ASP A 74 11.98 -16.50 7.17
CA ASP A 74 10.86 -16.83 8.06
C ASP A 74 9.74 -15.76 8.10
N TYR A 75 10.01 -14.55 7.62
CA TYR A 75 9.07 -13.42 7.61
C TYR A 75 8.46 -13.14 6.24
N PHE A 76 8.94 -13.83 5.21
CA PHE A 76 8.45 -13.72 3.84
C PHE A 76 7.59 -14.94 3.50
N MET A 77 6.34 -14.69 3.09
CA MET A 77 5.40 -15.75 2.74
C MET A 77 4.94 -15.61 1.29
N VAL A 78 4.83 -16.73 0.58
CA VAL A 78 4.09 -16.81 -0.68
C VAL A 78 2.67 -17.25 -0.35
N GLU A 79 1.72 -16.35 -0.54
CA GLU A 79 0.34 -16.50 -0.07
C GLU A 79 -0.50 -17.33 -1.05
N VAL A 80 -0.51 -16.93 -2.32
CA VAL A 80 -1.41 -17.48 -3.35
C VAL A 80 -0.74 -17.39 -4.72
N LEU A 81 -0.73 -18.50 -5.46
CA LEU A 81 -0.35 -18.50 -6.88
C LEU A 81 -1.49 -17.92 -7.74
N THR A 82 -1.14 -17.11 -8.72
CA THR A 82 -2.07 -16.49 -9.66
C THR A 82 -1.45 -16.40 -11.05
N ASN A 83 -2.19 -15.86 -12.02
CA ASN A 83 -1.68 -15.65 -13.36
C ASN A 83 -1.93 -14.20 -13.80
N ALA A 84 -0.97 -13.64 -14.52
CA ALA A 84 -1.16 -12.41 -15.26
C ALA A 84 -2.19 -12.61 -16.38
N ARG A 85 -2.66 -11.51 -16.98
CA ARG A 85 -3.70 -11.54 -18.05
C ARG A 85 -3.28 -12.32 -19.29
N ASN A 86 -1.97 -12.41 -19.54
CA ASN A 86 -1.37 -13.17 -20.64
C ASN A 86 -1.14 -14.66 -20.29
N GLY A 87 -1.51 -15.10 -19.08
CA GLY A 87 -1.35 -16.47 -18.62
C GLY A 87 -0.02 -16.77 -17.93
N GLU A 88 0.88 -15.80 -17.82
CA GLU A 88 2.17 -15.98 -17.13
C GLU A 88 1.96 -16.16 -15.62
N PRO A 89 2.68 -17.08 -14.97
CA PRO A 89 2.54 -17.32 -13.53
C PRO A 89 3.00 -16.10 -12.73
N GLN A 90 2.26 -15.79 -11.67
CA GLN A 90 2.54 -14.73 -10.70
C GLN A 90 2.14 -15.23 -9.31
N PHE A 91 2.47 -14.50 -8.26
CA PHE A 91 1.99 -14.84 -6.92
C PHE A 91 1.77 -13.60 -6.05
N TYR A 92 0.94 -13.77 -5.04
CA TYR A 92 0.85 -12.87 -3.91
C TYR A 92 1.90 -13.26 -2.88
N TRP A 93 2.61 -12.29 -2.34
CA TRP A 93 3.56 -12.49 -1.26
C TRP A 93 3.33 -11.48 -0.15
N SER A 94 3.84 -11.80 1.04
CA SER A 94 3.74 -10.92 2.18
C SER A 94 5.01 -10.82 3.02
N LEU A 95 5.13 -9.69 3.70
CA LEU A 95 6.07 -9.46 4.80
C LEU A 95 5.29 -9.12 6.07
N THR A 96 5.59 -9.79 7.17
CA THR A 96 4.97 -9.54 8.46
C THR A 96 5.97 -9.71 9.60
N ASN A 97 5.85 -8.91 10.65
CA ASN A 97 6.64 -9.04 11.88
C ASN A 97 8.17 -9.09 11.69
N VAL A 98 8.73 -8.43 10.66
CA VAL A 98 10.19 -8.37 10.45
C VAL A 98 10.84 -7.61 11.63
N PRO A 99 11.74 -8.22 12.42
CA PRO A 99 12.23 -7.63 13.68
C PRO A 99 13.49 -6.76 13.49
N PHE A 100 13.71 -6.27 12.27
CA PHE A 100 14.90 -5.51 11.91
C PHE A 100 14.52 -4.08 11.53
N ASP A 101 15.27 -3.11 12.07
CA ASP A 101 15.14 -1.69 11.74
C ASP A 101 16.42 -1.23 11.06
N PHE A 102 16.30 -0.65 9.87
CA PHE A 102 17.43 -0.23 9.05
C PHE A 102 17.62 1.30 9.01
N GLY A 103 16.86 2.05 9.80
CA GLY A 103 16.85 3.51 9.80
C GLY A 103 16.48 4.08 8.42
N TYR A 104 17.06 5.22 8.07
CA TYR A 104 16.84 5.87 6.77
C TYR A 104 17.62 5.25 5.60
N ASN A 105 18.33 4.14 5.82
CA ASN A 105 18.93 3.43 4.69
C ASN A 105 17.79 2.82 3.86
N MET A 106 17.98 2.67 2.56
CA MET A 106 17.03 1.96 1.72
C MET A 106 17.38 0.47 1.63
N GLN A 107 16.35 -0.36 1.52
CA GLN A 107 16.45 -1.80 1.44
C GLN A 107 15.84 -2.31 0.13
N TYR A 108 16.26 -3.49 -0.29
CA TYR A 108 15.53 -4.31 -1.26
C TYR A 108 15.56 -5.77 -0.81
N LEU A 109 14.64 -6.58 -1.34
CA LEU A 109 14.66 -8.03 -1.15
C LEU A 109 15.54 -8.66 -2.21
N GLU A 110 16.40 -9.58 -1.79
CA GLU A 110 17.08 -10.53 -2.66
C GLU A 110 16.51 -11.92 -2.35
N ILE A 111 15.87 -12.53 -3.34
CA ILE A 111 15.18 -13.82 -3.22
C ILE A 111 15.96 -14.83 -4.06
N THR A 112 16.69 -15.72 -3.42
CA THR A 112 17.50 -16.74 -4.10
C THR A 112 16.81 -18.09 -4.02
N GLN A 113 16.57 -18.72 -5.17
CA GLN A 113 16.13 -20.10 -5.22
C GLN A 113 17.31 -21.06 -5.11
N THR A 114 17.11 -22.18 -4.43
CA THR A 114 18.14 -23.24 -4.30
C THR A 114 18.57 -23.75 -5.67
N ILE A 115 17.60 -23.94 -6.56
CA ILE A 115 17.81 -24.33 -7.95
C ILE A 115 17.02 -23.37 -8.83
N GLY A 116 17.68 -22.31 -9.31
CA GLY A 116 17.01 -21.34 -10.16
C GLY A 116 17.75 -20.01 -10.22
N GLU A 117 17.00 -18.99 -10.58
CA GLU A 117 17.49 -17.61 -10.61
C GLU A 117 17.28 -16.90 -9.27
N THR A 118 17.98 -15.78 -9.11
CA THR A 118 17.77 -14.85 -8.00
C THR A 118 16.93 -13.69 -8.48
N PHE A 119 15.96 -13.28 -7.67
CA PHE A 119 15.10 -12.13 -7.93
C PHE A 119 15.38 -11.00 -6.96
N TYR A 120 15.01 -9.78 -7.38
CA TYR A 120 15.26 -8.55 -6.66
C TYR A 120 13.99 -7.72 -6.57
N SER A 121 13.67 -7.18 -5.40
CA SER A 121 12.55 -6.25 -5.28
C SER A 121 12.93 -4.83 -5.66
N THR A 122 11.93 -4.01 -5.99
CA THR A 122 12.12 -2.56 -5.95
C THR A 122 12.51 -2.12 -4.54
N PRO A 123 13.28 -1.03 -4.41
CA PRO A 123 13.70 -0.55 -3.10
C PRO A 123 12.56 0.06 -2.26
N PHE A 124 12.68 -0.02 -0.93
CA PHE A 124 11.75 0.54 0.06
C PHE A 124 12.48 0.90 1.37
N LEU A 125 11.80 1.60 2.29
CA LEU A 125 12.27 1.81 3.66
C LEU A 125 11.65 0.78 4.61
N LEU A 126 12.45 0.25 5.54
CA LEU A 126 11.98 -0.55 6.68
C LEU A 126 12.56 0.02 7.98
N THR A 127 11.79 0.88 8.65
CA THR A 127 12.22 1.56 9.86
C THR A 127 11.04 2.10 10.66
N ASN A 128 11.20 2.22 11.98
CA ASN A 128 10.21 2.87 12.85
C ASN A 128 10.38 4.40 12.93
N GLU A 129 11.45 4.94 12.35
CA GLU A 129 11.66 6.40 12.25
C GLU A 129 10.49 7.03 11.51
N GLU A 130 9.97 8.17 11.99
CA GLU A 130 8.80 8.87 11.42
C GLU A 130 7.54 7.99 11.23
N SER A 131 7.35 6.94 12.04
CA SER A 131 6.18 6.06 11.95
C SER A 131 4.85 6.81 12.09
N GLU A 132 4.82 7.96 12.76
CA GLU A 132 3.65 8.84 12.86
C GLU A 132 3.24 9.47 11.52
N LYS A 133 4.14 9.45 10.52
CA LYS A 133 3.89 9.98 9.18
C LYS A 133 3.49 8.91 8.16
N VAL A 134 3.32 7.66 8.61
CA VAL A 134 3.06 6.51 7.76
C VAL A 134 1.62 6.04 7.94
N SER A 135 0.92 5.78 6.84
CA SER A 135 -0.39 5.13 6.85
C SER A 135 -0.35 3.85 6.02
N GLN A 136 -1.05 2.82 6.49
CA GLN A 136 -1.20 1.56 5.78
C GLN A 136 -2.47 1.58 4.93
N PHE A 137 -2.30 1.28 3.65
CA PHE A 137 -3.37 1.17 2.68
C PHE A 137 -3.63 -0.31 2.42
N HIS A 138 -4.89 -0.72 2.52
CA HIS A 138 -5.32 -2.04 2.09
C HIS A 138 -6.32 -1.87 0.95
N TYR A 139 -6.07 -2.54 -0.16
CA TYR A 139 -6.81 -2.31 -1.38
C TYR A 139 -7.06 -3.60 -2.15
N LYS A 140 -8.15 -3.60 -2.92
CA LYS A 140 -8.52 -4.73 -3.75
C LYS A 140 -9.32 -4.29 -4.97
N GLU A 141 -9.03 -4.91 -6.12
CA GLU A 141 -9.86 -4.77 -7.31
C GLU A 141 -11.19 -5.52 -7.16
N LYS A 142 -12.21 -5.10 -7.90
CA LYS A 142 -13.56 -5.67 -7.77
C LYS A 142 -13.63 -7.19 -8.00
N ARG A 143 -12.72 -7.73 -8.81
CA ARG A 143 -12.68 -9.16 -9.18
C ARG A 143 -11.54 -9.93 -8.52
N ALA A 144 -10.71 -9.28 -7.71
CA ALA A 144 -9.65 -9.96 -6.98
C ALA A 144 -10.25 -10.55 -5.70
N ASP A 145 -9.75 -11.71 -5.26
CA ASP A 145 -10.18 -12.34 -4.02
C ASP A 145 -9.32 -11.87 -2.84
N THR A 146 -8.03 -11.68 -3.08
CA THR A 146 -7.02 -11.26 -2.09
C THR A 146 -6.89 -9.74 -1.97
N TYR A 147 -6.84 -9.23 -0.74
CA TYR A 147 -6.45 -7.83 -0.48
C TYR A 147 -4.94 -7.67 -0.57
N GLN A 148 -4.50 -6.63 -1.25
CA GLN A 148 -3.12 -6.15 -1.19
C GLN A 148 -3.01 -5.11 -0.07
N SER A 149 -1.82 -4.95 0.49
CA SER A 149 -1.54 -3.96 1.50
C SER A 149 -0.13 -3.42 1.39
N ILE A 150 -0.01 -2.10 1.57
CA ILE A 150 1.28 -1.42 1.61
C ILE A 150 1.21 -0.22 2.54
N SER A 151 2.33 0.11 3.20
CA SER A 151 2.47 1.37 3.93
C SER A 151 3.16 2.42 3.09
N PHE A 152 2.68 3.66 3.21
CA PHE A 152 3.21 4.80 2.49
C PHE A 152 3.36 6.01 3.43
N LYS A 153 4.35 6.88 3.18
CA LYS A 153 4.54 8.16 3.87
C LYS A 153 3.42 9.17 3.55
N ALA A 154 2.25 8.92 4.10
CA ALA A 154 1.07 9.76 4.02
C ALA A 154 0.43 9.84 5.40
N TRP A 155 0.17 11.06 5.89
CA TRP A 155 -0.35 11.27 7.24
C TRP A 155 -1.52 12.22 7.28
N TYR A 156 -2.37 12.02 8.28
CA TYR A 156 -3.51 12.88 8.55
C TYR A 156 -3.06 14.32 8.83
N ARG A 157 -3.68 15.28 8.15
CA ARG A 157 -3.42 16.72 8.30
C ARG A 157 -4.58 17.45 8.95
N SER A 158 -5.79 17.22 8.46
CA SER A 158 -6.97 17.97 8.90
C SER A 158 -8.27 17.22 8.58
N THR A 159 -9.34 17.58 9.29
CA THR A 159 -10.70 17.10 9.01
C THR A 159 -11.56 18.28 8.59
N ASP A 160 -12.24 18.12 7.47
CA ASP A 160 -13.27 19.04 6.98
C ASP A 160 -14.65 18.37 7.03
N LYS A 161 -15.69 19.17 7.29
CA LYS A 161 -17.08 18.71 7.28
C LYS A 161 -17.82 19.41 6.15
N LYS A 162 -18.20 18.67 5.12
CA LYS A 162 -19.05 19.18 4.03
C LYS A 162 -20.46 18.67 4.20
N THR A 163 -21.41 19.60 4.36
CA THR A 163 -22.84 19.30 4.48
C THR A 163 -23.53 19.59 3.16
N GLU A 164 -24.14 18.57 2.57
CA GLU A 164 -25.10 18.74 1.48
C GLU A 164 -26.51 18.79 2.07
N LEU A 165 -27.18 19.94 1.88
CA LEU A 165 -28.57 20.13 2.28
C LEU A 165 -29.50 19.66 1.16
N THR A 166 -29.91 18.40 1.21
CA THR A 166 -30.97 17.90 0.31
C THR A 166 -32.32 18.14 0.97
N THR A 167 -33.05 19.15 0.51
CA THR A 167 -34.40 19.45 1.02
C THR A 167 -35.41 18.60 0.25
N TYR A 168 -36.11 17.68 0.92
CA TYR A 168 -37.26 16.98 0.35
C TYR A 168 -38.53 17.80 0.60
N TYR A 169 -39.32 18.03 -0.45
CA TYR A 169 -40.72 18.46 -0.30
C TYR A 169 -41.58 17.20 -0.34
N GLU A 170 -42.21 16.85 0.78
CA GLU A 170 -43.24 15.81 0.79
C GLU A 170 -44.62 16.48 0.78
N THR A 171 -45.38 16.23 -0.28
CA THR A 171 -46.81 16.56 -0.37
C THR A 171 -47.63 15.47 0.30
N SER A 172 -47.78 15.51 1.64
CA SER A 172 -49.01 15.08 2.34
C SER A 172 -48.89 15.31 3.85
N THR A 173 -49.88 16.02 4.41
CA THR A 173 -50.05 16.40 5.83
C THR A 173 -49.23 17.60 6.34
N ARG A 174 -49.95 18.58 6.87
CA ARG A 174 -49.62 20.02 6.84
C ARG A 174 -48.62 20.54 7.89
N HIS A 175 -47.84 19.73 8.62
CA HIS A 175 -47.01 20.28 9.72
C HIS A 175 -45.64 19.65 10.03
N THR A 176 -45.12 18.68 9.27
CA THR A 176 -43.79 18.10 9.59
C THR A 176 -42.82 18.28 8.42
N VAL A 177 -41.76 19.06 8.64
CA VAL A 177 -40.63 19.16 7.71
C VAL A 177 -39.52 18.24 8.21
N THR A 178 -39.37 17.07 7.59
CA THR A 178 -38.24 16.19 7.85
C THR A 178 -37.06 16.64 7.00
N LYS A 179 -36.02 17.22 7.64
CA LYS A 179 -34.76 17.55 6.97
C LYS A 179 -33.77 16.41 7.17
N ALA A 180 -33.33 15.79 6.09
CA ALA A 180 -32.16 14.91 6.11
C ALA A 180 -30.94 15.73 5.67
N ILE A 181 -29.98 15.92 6.57
CA ILE A 181 -28.70 16.60 6.25
C ILE A 181 -27.69 15.51 5.94
N LYS A 182 -27.28 15.37 4.68
CA LYS A 182 -26.18 14.47 4.33
C LYS A 182 -24.88 15.17 4.68
N THR A 183 -24.21 14.65 5.70
CA THR A 183 -22.91 15.16 6.15
C THR A 183 -21.83 14.20 5.71
N ASN A 184 -20.87 14.70 4.94
CA ASN A 184 -19.64 13.99 4.64
C ASN A 184 -18.52 14.57 5.52
N VAL A 185 -17.91 13.73 6.34
CA VAL A 185 -16.68 14.04 7.07
C VAL A 185 -15.53 13.61 6.17
N ILE A 186 -14.68 14.56 5.81
CA ILE A 186 -13.56 14.38 4.90
C ILE A 186 -12.29 14.55 5.71
N GLU A 187 -11.38 13.59 5.62
CA GLU A 187 -10.07 13.68 6.23
C GLU A 187 -9.05 13.92 5.12
N THR A 188 -8.24 14.97 5.28
CA THR A 188 -7.16 15.32 4.36
C THR A 188 -5.88 14.72 4.88
N TYR A 189 -5.26 13.89 4.04
CA TYR A 189 -3.94 13.34 4.24
C TYR A 189 -2.95 14.09 3.36
N LYS A 190 -1.68 14.14 3.78
CA LYS A 190 -0.61 14.74 2.99
C LYS A 190 0.52 13.72 2.83
N THR A 191 1.07 13.63 1.62
CA THR A 191 2.25 12.81 1.36
C THR A 191 3.55 13.57 1.64
N ASP A 192 4.61 12.84 1.93
CA ASP A 192 5.97 13.42 1.90
C ASP A 192 6.42 13.74 0.47
N LYS A 193 7.55 14.44 0.33
CA LYS A 193 8.15 14.75 -0.97
C LYS A 193 8.78 13.47 -1.53
N VAL A 194 8.09 12.82 -2.45
CA VAL A 194 8.48 11.52 -3.02
C VAL A 194 8.42 11.57 -4.54
N SER A 195 8.92 10.53 -5.22
CA SER A 195 8.93 10.48 -6.69
C SER A 195 7.51 10.56 -7.26
N ILE A 196 7.37 11.23 -8.41
CA ILE A 196 6.07 11.34 -9.10
C ILE A 196 5.55 9.95 -9.50
N ASP A 197 6.43 9.01 -9.86
CA ASP A 197 6.04 7.64 -10.19
C ASP A 197 5.43 6.91 -8.98
N SER A 198 6.02 7.06 -7.78
CA SER A 198 5.42 6.53 -6.54
C SER A 198 4.08 7.20 -6.20
N LEU A 199 3.91 8.49 -6.50
CA LEU A 199 2.61 9.17 -6.32
C LEU A 199 1.56 8.66 -7.30
N ILE A 200 1.94 8.36 -8.55
CA ILE A 200 1.05 7.75 -9.54
C ILE A 200 0.60 6.36 -9.06
N GLN A 201 1.52 5.52 -8.61
CA GLN A 201 1.18 4.20 -8.06
C GLN A 201 0.25 4.31 -6.84
N LEU A 202 0.52 5.27 -5.94
CA LEU A 202 -0.38 5.53 -4.81
C LEU A 202 -1.75 6.03 -5.29
N SER A 203 -1.83 6.85 -6.34
CA SER A 203 -3.13 7.25 -6.89
C SER A 203 -3.95 6.06 -7.41
N ASP A 204 -3.31 5.09 -8.07
CA ASP A 204 -3.98 3.86 -8.52
C ASP A 204 -4.51 3.04 -7.32
N VAL A 205 -3.76 3.00 -6.22
CA VAL A 205 -4.22 2.39 -4.95
C VAL A 205 -5.45 3.13 -4.41
N LEU A 206 -5.40 4.46 -4.37
CA LEU A 206 -6.48 5.30 -3.82
C LEU A 206 -7.77 5.26 -4.67
N GLU A 207 -7.64 4.98 -5.96
CA GLU A 207 -8.77 4.79 -6.89
C GLU A 207 -9.40 3.38 -6.79
N SER A 208 -8.81 2.48 -5.98
CA SER A 208 -9.33 1.13 -5.83
C SER A 208 -10.77 1.10 -5.30
N PRO A 209 -11.64 0.25 -5.87
CA PRO A 209 -13.05 0.18 -5.45
C PRO A 209 -13.21 -0.34 -4.02
N TYR A 210 -12.23 -1.11 -3.52
CA TYR A 210 -12.12 -1.45 -2.12
C TYR A 210 -10.83 -0.87 -1.58
N LEU A 211 -10.96 0.14 -0.70
CA LEU A 211 -9.86 0.83 -0.06
C LEU A 211 -10.12 0.94 1.45
N TYR A 212 -9.11 0.63 2.24
CA TYR A 212 -9.06 0.86 3.68
C TYR A 212 -7.76 1.57 4.02
N VAL A 213 -7.84 2.57 4.90
CA VAL A 213 -6.67 3.27 5.42
C VAL A 213 -6.62 3.01 6.92
N ASN A 214 -5.49 2.48 7.40
CA ASN A 214 -5.31 2.02 8.78
C ASN A 214 -6.50 1.15 9.23
N THR A 215 -6.88 0.18 8.38
CA THR A 215 -8.01 -0.76 8.55
C THR A 215 -9.43 -0.18 8.44
N ILE A 216 -9.62 1.14 8.32
CA ILE A 216 -10.95 1.75 8.22
C ILE A 216 -11.31 1.99 6.75
N ARG A 217 -12.53 1.61 6.36
CA ARG A 217 -13.02 1.79 5.00
C ARG A 217 -12.98 3.25 4.60
N ALA A 218 -12.34 3.53 3.47
CA ALA A 218 -12.23 4.86 2.89
C ALA A 218 -12.62 4.85 1.41
N SER A 219 -12.98 6.02 0.91
CA SER A 219 -13.16 6.26 -0.52
C SER A 219 -12.62 7.63 -0.87
N LEU A 220 -11.99 7.74 -2.03
CA LEU A 220 -11.52 9.01 -2.56
C LEU A 220 -12.70 9.99 -2.71
N PHE A 221 -12.62 11.15 -2.05
CA PHE A 221 -13.68 12.15 -2.08
C PHE A 221 -13.58 13.07 -3.31
N GLN A 222 -12.36 13.33 -3.78
CA GLN A 222 -12.06 14.18 -4.93
C GLN A 222 -10.91 13.57 -5.74
N ALA A 223 -10.92 13.81 -7.05
CA ALA A 223 -9.80 13.43 -7.91
C ALA A 223 -8.48 13.98 -7.37
N ILE A 224 -7.43 13.17 -7.45
CA ILE A 224 -6.10 13.52 -6.99
C ILE A 224 -5.46 14.47 -8.01
N ASP A 225 -4.98 15.61 -7.55
CA ASP A 225 -4.19 16.52 -8.38
C ASP A 225 -2.71 16.13 -8.24
N LEU A 226 -2.18 15.43 -9.24
CA LEU A 226 -0.79 15.01 -9.24
C LEU A 226 0.13 16.23 -9.46
N PRO A 227 1.19 16.38 -8.65
CA PRO A 227 2.12 17.48 -8.81
C PRO A 227 2.78 17.41 -10.18
N LYS A 228 2.76 18.54 -10.90
CA LYS A 228 3.49 18.66 -12.16
C LYS A 228 4.99 18.74 -11.86
N PRO A 229 5.84 18.09 -12.67
CA PRO A 229 7.28 18.26 -12.56
C PRO A 229 7.65 19.74 -12.62
N LYS A 230 8.52 20.19 -11.71
CA LYS A 230 9.09 21.54 -11.73
C LYS A 230 10.56 21.44 -12.08
N ASP A 231 10.96 22.14 -13.13
CA ASP A 231 12.34 22.18 -13.62
C ASP A 231 12.94 20.76 -13.77
N ARG A 232 14.03 20.46 -13.05
CA ARG A 232 14.77 19.19 -13.11
C ARG A 232 14.37 18.19 -12.02
N GLU A 233 13.31 18.45 -11.26
CA GLU A 233 12.89 17.59 -10.15
C GLU A 233 11.62 16.80 -10.50
N ASN A 234 11.72 15.46 -10.46
CA ASN A 234 10.58 14.55 -10.64
C ASN A 234 9.98 14.12 -9.29
N TYR A 235 9.82 15.09 -8.39
CA TYR A 235 9.34 14.90 -7.03
C TYR A 235 8.20 15.83 -6.72
N GLY A 236 7.31 15.36 -5.86
CA GLY A 236 6.22 16.20 -5.41
C GLY A 236 5.59 15.70 -4.13
N GLN A 237 4.58 16.44 -3.71
CA GLN A 237 3.68 16.10 -2.62
C GLN A 237 2.26 16.22 -3.15
N MET A 238 1.35 15.40 -2.62
CA MET A 238 -0.07 15.54 -2.90
C MET A 238 -0.88 15.57 -1.60
N ASP A 239 -1.97 16.33 -1.63
CA ASP A 239 -3.01 16.27 -0.60
C ASP A 239 -4.08 15.27 -1.07
N ILE A 240 -4.43 14.32 -0.20
CA ILE A 240 -5.38 13.25 -0.48
C ILE A 240 -6.63 13.49 0.37
N ASN A 241 -7.79 13.62 -0.26
CA ASN A 241 -9.05 13.84 0.45
C ASN A 241 -9.86 12.55 0.49
N LEU A 242 -10.03 11.99 1.69
CA LEU A 242 -10.69 10.71 1.91
C LEU A 242 -11.97 10.87 2.71
N SER A 243 -13.00 10.15 2.31
CA SER A 243 -14.23 9.99 3.08
C SER A 243 -14.21 8.64 3.77
N PHE A 244 -14.25 8.64 5.10
CA PHE A 244 -14.21 7.42 5.92
C PHE A 244 -15.61 6.93 6.29
N LYS A 245 -15.83 5.62 6.16
CA LYS A 245 -17.05 4.96 6.64
C LYS A 245 -16.76 4.32 7.99
N LYS A 246 -16.92 5.12 9.06
CA LYS A 246 -16.72 4.66 10.43
C LYS A 246 -17.65 3.49 10.75
N GLY A 247 -17.09 2.39 11.23
CA GLY A 247 -17.79 1.14 11.52
C GLY A 247 -17.68 0.06 10.44
N ASP A 248 -17.01 0.35 9.33
CA ASP A 248 -16.65 -0.63 8.31
C ASP A 248 -15.12 -0.82 8.38
N SER A 249 -14.69 -1.89 9.06
CA SER A 249 -13.27 -2.23 9.24
C SER A 249 -12.95 -3.49 8.46
N LEU A 250 -11.74 -3.54 7.90
CA LEU A 250 -11.24 -4.69 7.13
C LEU A 250 -11.30 -6.01 7.92
N PHE A 251 -11.13 -5.94 9.24
CA PHE A 251 -11.13 -7.11 10.14
C PHE A 251 -12.46 -7.32 10.90
N GLY A 252 -13.51 -6.55 10.57
CA GLY A 252 -14.73 -6.49 11.37
C GLY A 252 -14.55 -5.66 12.64
N LEU A 253 -15.66 -5.20 13.24
CA LEU A 253 -15.68 -4.38 14.46
C LEU A 253 -15.40 -5.15 15.76
N ALA A 254 -14.73 -6.30 15.71
CA ALA A 254 -14.36 -7.08 16.89
C ALA A 254 -12.85 -7.36 16.86
N ASP A 255 -12.25 -7.41 18.05
CA ASP A 255 -10.87 -7.81 18.32
C ASP A 255 -9.77 -6.74 18.26
N TYR A 256 -10.06 -5.58 18.85
CA TYR A 256 -9.03 -4.80 19.55
C TYR A 256 -9.41 -4.50 21.01
N ASN A 257 -9.94 -5.50 21.70
CA ASN A 257 -9.81 -5.61 23.15
C ASN A 257 -8.89 -6.79 23.39
N GLY A 258 -7.63 -6.54 23.71
CA GLY A 258 -6.64 -7.58 23.93
C GLY A 258 -7.16 -8.64 24.90
N GLN A 259 -7.45 -9.83 24.39
CA GLN A 259 -7.31 -11.12 25.05
C GLN A 259 -7.62 -12.26 24.06
N ASP A 260 -6.69 -13.23 24.04
CA ASP A 260 -6.78 -14.62 23.59
C ASP A 260 -6.91 -14.96 22.10
N TYR A 261 -5.74 -15.18 21.50
CA TYR A 261 -5.53 -16.36 20.65
C TYR A 261 -5.77 -17.62 21.48
N ASN A 262 -6.89 -18.32 21.26
CA ASN A 262 -7.00 -19.76 21.53
C ASN A 262 -8.25 -20.36 20.89
N GLY A 263 -8.03 -21.20 19.87
CA GLY A 263 -9.04 -22.07 19.25
C GLY A 263 -10.12 -21.29 18.48
N ILE A 264 -10.48 -21.68 17.28
CA ILE A 264 -11.41 -22.79 17.09
C ILE A 264 -11.35 -23.22 15.62
N ASP A 265 -11.23 -24.53 15.44
CA ASP A 265 -11.46 -25.29 14.22
C ASP A 265 -12.72 -24.83 13.46
N TYR A 266 -12.62 -24.76 12.13
CA TYR A 266 -13.79 -24.99 11.28
C TYR A 266 -13.61 -26.29 10.49
N LYS A 267 -14.08 -27.39 11.09
CA LYS A 267 -14.70 -28.50 10.36
C LYS A 267 -16.20 -28.20 10.26
N VAL A 268 -16.72 -28.08 9.04
CA VAL A 268 -17.70 -28.99 8.38
C VAL A 268 -17.63 -28.69 6.89
#